data_AF-A0A8T5T935-F1
#
_entry.id   AF-A0A8T5T935-F1
#
_cell.length_a   1.000
_cell.length_b   1.000
_cell.length_c   1.000
_cell.angle_alpha   90.00
_cell.angle_beta   90.00
_cell.angle_gamma   90.00
#
_symmetry.space_group_name_H-M   'P 1'
#
loop_
_entity.id
_entity.type
_entity.pdbx_description
1 polymer ?
#
loop_
_entity_poly.entity_id
_entity_poly.type
_entity_poly.pdbx_seq_one_letter_code
_entity_poly.pdbx_strand_id
1 'polypeptide(L)'
;MDSKDKNFVKLILDWFKNNKRDFSWRTLQLTPFQVLVAELMLQKTNASQVENIFPRFIEIYPDPESIVITSENELAIFLQPLGLFNRRARDLKKTAEII
;
A
#
# COMPACT_ATOMS: atom_id res chain seq x y z
N MET A 1 27.48 13.18 9.58
CA MET A 1 26.74 12.15 10.34
C MET A 1 27.66 11.65 11.43
N ASP A 2 27.25 11.82 12.68
CA ASP A 2 28.05 11.47 13.86
C ASP A 2 28.30 9.95 13.91
N SER A 3 29.35 9.54 14.61
CA SER A 3 29.70 8.14 14.89
C SER A 3 28.53 7.35 15.49
N LYS A 4 27.74 7.99 16.36
CA LYS A 4 26.53 7.41 16.97
C LYS A 4 25.42 7.16 15.95
N ASP A 5 25.20 8.09 15.02
CA ASP A 5 24.20 7.97 13.96
C ASP A 5 24.50 6.76 13.06
N LYS A 6 25.77 6.58 12.69
CA LYS A 6 26.21 5.45 11.86
C LYS A 6 25.98 4.11 12.56
N ASN A 7 26.23 4.04 13.87
CA ASN A 7 26.00 2.83 14.65
C ASN A 7 24.50 2.50 14.75
N PHE A 8 23.66 3.51 15.00
CA PHE A 8 22.21 3.33 15.05
C PHE A 8 21.64 2.79 13.73
N VAL A 9 22.01 3.42 12.60
CA VAL A 9 21.58 2.96 11.27
C VAL A 9 22.00 1.52 11.02
N LYS A 10 23.25 1.16 11.34
CA LYS A 10 23.74 -0.21 11.17
C LYS A 10 22.92 -1.22 11.96
N LEU A 11 22.63 -0.93 13.23
CA LEU A 11 21.84 -1.82 14.09
C LEU A 11 20.43 -2.06 13.54
N ILE A 12 19.75 -1.01 13.07
CA ILE A 12 18.42 -1.14 12.48
C ILE A 12 18.46 -1.96 11.18
N LEU A 13 19.44 -1.72 10.32
CA LEU A 13 19.59 -2.48 9.07
C LEU A 13 19.92 -3.96 9.32
N ASP A 14 20.80 -4.26 10.27
CA ASP A 14 21.16 -5.64 10.60
C ASP A 14 20.00 -6.38 11.26
N TRP A 15 19.22 -5.72 12.12
CA TRP A 15 17.98 -6.29 12.64
C TRP A 15 16.96 -6.55 11.53
N PHE A 16 16.76 -5.59 10.61
CA PHE A 16 15.78 -5.72 9.53
C PHE A 16 16.09 -6.90 8.60
N LYS A 17 17.36 -7.16 8.26
CA LYS A 17 17.76 -8.30 7.43
C LYS A 17 17.21 -9.64 7.95
N ASN A 18 17.21 -9.82 9.27
CA ASN A 18 16.84 -11.08 9.91
C ASN A 18 15.39 -11.12 10.44
N ASN A 19 14.76 -9.96 10.65
CA ASN A 19 13.48 -9.85 11.36
C ASN A 19 12.40 -9.13 10.54
N LYS A 20 12.65 -8.78 9.27
CA LYS A 20 11.63 -8.15 8.44
C LYS A 20 10.39 -9.05 8.39
N ARG A 21 9.22 -8.41 8.48
CA ARG A 21 7.94 -9.07 8.21
C ARG A 21 7.74 -9.16 6.71
N ASP A 22 7.31 -10.34 6.28
CA ASP A 22 6.93 -10.61 4.90
C ASP A 22 5.49 -10.14 4.67
N PHE A 23 5.37 -9.20 3.74
CA PHE A 23 4.09 -8.71 3.22
C PHE A 23 4.24 -8.64 1.70
N SER A 24 3.17 -8.94 0.98
CA SER A 24 3.09 -8.91 -0.48
C SER A 24 3.64 -7.61 -1.09
N TRP A 25 3.35 -6.45 -0.50
CA TRP A 25 3.87 -5.16 -0.96
C TRP A 25 5.36 -4.92 -0.68
N ARG A 26 6.05 -5.85 0.00
CA ARG A 26 7.49 -5.83 0.24
C ARG A 26 8.27 -6.87 -0.56
N THR A 27 7.58 -7.85 -1.16
CA THR A 27 8.20 -9.00 -1.82
C THR A 27 8.02 -8.98 -3.33
N LEU A 28 6.99 -8.30 -3.83
CA LEU A 28 6.76 -8.12 -5.27
C LEU A 28 7.58 -6.95 -5.81
N GLN A 29 8.00 -7.04 -7.09
CA GLN A 29 8.47 -5.88 -7.84
C GLN A 29 7.27 -4.97 -8.13
N LEU A 30 6.95 -4.09 -7.18
CA LEU A 30 5.84 -3.17 -7.31
C LEU A 30 6.20 -1.97 -8.18
N THR A 31 5.22 -1.49 -8.94
CA THR A 31 5.28 -0.17 -9.57
C THR A 31 5.14 0.93 -8.51
N PRO A 32 5.59 2.18 -8.78
CA PRO A 32 5.37 3.31 -7.85
C PRO A 32 3.90 3.49 -7.47
N PHE A 33 2.98 3.27 -8.42
CA PHE A 33 1.54 3.31 -8.17
C PHE A 33 1.10 2.22 -7.18
N GLN A 34 1.56 0.98 -7.34
CA GLN A 34 1.19 -0.11 -6.43
C GLN A 34 1.76 0.10 -5.02
N VAL A 35 2.95 0.71 -4.88
CA VAL A 35 3.47 1.12 -3.57
C VAL A 35 2.57 2.20 -2.94
N LEU A 36 2.15 3.20 -3.72
CA LEU A 36 1.23 4.24 -3.26
C LEU A 36 -0.11 3.65 -2.78
N VAL A 37 -0.67 2.70 -3.53
CA VAL A 37 -1.90 1.98 -3.14
C VAL A 37 -1.71 1.27 -1.80
N ALA A 38 -0.61 0.54 -1.62
CA ALA A 38 -0.33 -0.15 -0.36
C ALA A 38 -0.30 0.83 0.82
N GLU A 39 0.42 1.95 0.67
CA GLU A 39 0.53 2.98 1.70
C GLU A 39 -0.83 3.63 2.03
N LEU A 40 -1.65 3.94 1.01
CA LEU A 40 -3.01 4.46 1.21
C LEU A 40 -3.91 3.46 1.95
N MET A 41 -3.80 2.17 1.66
CA MET A 41 -4.56 1.11 2.36
C MET A 41 -4.12 0.94 3.81
N LEU A 42 -2.81 1.07 4.09
CA LEU A 42 -2.24 0.89 5.42
C LEU A 42 -2.61 2.01 6.41
N GLN A 43 -3.07 3.17 5.93
CA GLN A 43 -3.50 4.25 6.80
C GLN A 43 -4.71 3.83 7.64
N LYS A 44 -4.59 3.88 8.98
CA LYS A 44 -5.68 3.58 9.94
C LYS A 44 -6.29 2.18 9.79
N THR A 45 -5.52 1.20 9.29
CA THR A 45 -5.93 -0.20 9.17
C THR A 45 -4.77 -1.13 9.54
N ASN A 46 -5.06 -2.36 9.93
CA ASN A 46 -4.03 -3.33 10.27
C ASN A 46 -3.37 -3.90 9.01
N ALA A 47 -2.05 -4.09 9.05
CA ALA A 47 -1.30 -4.67 7.92
C ALA A 47 -1.84 -6.06 7.50
N SER A 48 -2.26 -6.91 8.45
CA SER A 48 -2.84 -8.22 8.12
C SER A 48 -4.12 -8.12 7.27
N GLN A 49 -4.94 -7.07 7.46
CA GLN A 49 -6.13 -6.87 6.65
C GLN A 49 -5.78 -6.41 5.23
N VAL A 50 -4.74 -5.58 5.10
CA VAL A 50 -4.24 -5.15 3.80
C VAL A 50 -3.65 -6.34 3.04
N GLU A 51 -2.88 -7.21 3.71
CA GLU A 51 -2.27 -8.40 3.08
C GLU A 51 -3.31 -9.32 2.45
N ASN A 52 -4.47 -9.46 3.08
CA ASN A 52 -5.55 -10.30 2.57
C ASN A 52 -6.18 -9.81 1.26
N ILE A 53 -6.08 -8.52 0.95
CA ILE A 53 -6.76 -7.94 -0.22
C ILE A 53 -5.83 -7.32 -1.26
N PHE A 54 -4.64 -6.86 -0.83
CA PHE A 54 -3.72 -6.10 -1.68
C PHE A 54 -3.28 -6.87 -2.92
N PRO A 55 -2.86 -8.16 -2.84
CA PRO A 55 -2.46 -8.92 -4.03
C PRO A 55 -3.54 -8.95 -5.11
N ARG A 56 -4.80 -9.18 -4.71
CA ARG A 56 -5.93 -9.22 -5.64
C ARG A 56 -6.30 -7.83 -6.14
N PHE A 57 -6.15 -6.80 -5.30
CA PHE A 57 -6.43 -5.42 -5.68
C PHE A 57 -5.53 -4.98 -6.84
N ILE A 58 -4.21 -5.18 -6.73
CA ILE A 58 -3.26 -4.73 -7.76
C ILE A 58 -3.27 -5.61 -9.02
N GLU A 59 -3.85 -6.81 -8.94
CA GLU A 59 -4.10 -7.65 -10.12
C GLU A 59 -5.27 -7.09 -10.95
N ILE A 60 -6.32 -6.59 -10.28
CA ILE A 60 -7.50 -6.01 -10.94
C ILE A 60 -7.24 -4.56 -11.36
N TYR A 61 -6.54 -3.81 -10.51
CA TYR A 61 -6.23 -2.40 -10.70
C TYR A 61 -4.71 -2.17 -10.75
N PRO A 62 -4.04 -2.58 -11.84
CA PRO A 62 -2.57 -2.56 -11.91
C PRO A 62 -1.97 -1.15 -12.07
N ASP A 63 -2.75 -0.20 -12.56
CA ASP A 63 -2.31 1.15 -12.96
C ASP A 63 -3.37 2.24 -12.62
N PRO A 64 -3.01 3.53 -12.65
CA PRO A 64 -3.96 4.61 -12.39
C PRO A 64 -5.18 4.59 -13.32
N GLU A 65 -5.00 4.28 -14.60
CA GLU A 65 -6.07 4.27 -15.60
C GLU A 65 -7.18 3.29 -15.24
N SER A 66 -6.82 2.09 -14.74
CA SER A 66 -7.76 1.09 -14.27
C SER A 66 -8.64 1.56 -13.10
N ILE A 67 -8.12 2.46 -12.24
CA ILE A 67 -8.90 3.11 -11.18
C ILE A 67 -9.83 4.18 -11.75
N VAL A 68 -9.34 5.01 -12.68
CA VAL A 68 -10.11 6.12 -13.26
C VAL A 68 -11.37 5.61 -13.95
N ILE A 69 -11.26 4.52 -14.73
CA ILE A 69 -12.39 3.94 -15.46
C ILE A 69 -13.38 3.18 -14.56
N THR A 70 -12.96 2.81 -13.35
CA THR A 70 -13.80 2.05 -12.39
C THR A 70 -14.66 3.01 -11.57
N SER A 71 -15.91 2.62 -11.28
CA SER A 71 -16.78 3.48 -10.47
C SER A 71 -16.31 3.56 -9.02
N GLU A 72 -16.55 4.71 -8.35
CA GLU A 72 -16.22 4.85 -6.92
C GLU A 72 -16.93 3.79 -6.07
N ASN A 73 -18.14 3.38 -6.45
CA ASN A 73 -18.91 2.36 -5.73
C ASN A 73 -18.26 0.98 -5.82
N GLU A 74 -17.76 0.58 -6.99
CA GLU A 74 -17.04 -0.69 -7.16
C GLU A 74 -15.75 -0.71 -6.34
N LEU A 75 -14.99 0.39 -6.37
CA LEU A 75 -13.79 0.55 -5.53
C LEU A 75 -14.15 0.49 -4.04
N ALA A 76 -15.23 1.16 -3.64
CA ALA A 76 -15.72 1.19 -2.27
C ALA A 76 -16.12 -0.20 -1.76
N ILE A 77 -16.80 -1.01 -2.59
CA ILE A 77 -17.15 -2.40 -2.27
C ILE A 77 -15.88 -3.22 -2.05
N PHE A 78 -14.88 -3.09 -2.92
CA PHE A 78 -13.62 -3.82 -2.78
C PHE A 78 -12.88 -3.45 -1.48
N LEU A 79 -12.87 -2.17 -1.13
CA LEU A 79 -12.17 -1.63 0.03
C LEU A 79 -12.95 -1.78 1.35
N GLN A 80 -14.18 -2.29 1.31
CA GLN A 80 -15.07 -2.44 2.47
C GLN A 80 -14.38 -3.11 3.68
N PRO A 81 -13.57 -4.18 3.53
CA PRO A 81 -12.90 -4.84 4.65
C PRO A 81 -11.90 -3.96 5.42
N LEU A 82 -11.41 -2.87 4.81
CA LEU A 82 -10.43 -1.97 5.42
C LEU A 82 -11.07 -0.86 6.28
N GLY A 83 -12.39 -0.71 6.23
CA GLY A 83 -13.09 0.41 6.83
C GLY A 83 -12.79 1.75 6.14
N LEU A 84 -13.61 2.78 6.42
CA LEU A 84 -13.54 4.10 5.73
C LEU A 84 -13.56 3.99 4.20
N PHE A 85 -14.15 2.92 3.66
CA PHE A 85 -13.99 2.48 2.28
C PHE A 85 -14.50 3.51 1.25
N ASN A 86 -15.61 4.19 1.53
CA ASN A 86 -16.10 5.30 0.70
C ASN A 86 -15.09 6.46 0.60
N ARG A 87 -14.39 6.76 1.69
CA ARG A 87 -13.36 7.79 1.70
C ARG A 87 -12.13 7.31 0.91
N ARG A 88 -11.68 6.08 1.15
CA ARG A 88 -10.53 5.49 0.45
C ARG A 88 -10.75 5.42 -1.07
N ALA A 89 -11.94 4.99 -1.50
CA ALA A 89 -12.30 4.94 -2.91
C ALA A 89 -12.20 6.32 -3.58
N ARG A 90 -12.76 7.36 -2.94
CA ARG A 90 -12.64 8.75 -3.41
C ARG A 90 -11.21 9.25 -3.45
N ASP A 91 -10.45 9.04 -2.36
CA ASP A 91 -9.08 9.54 -2.26
C ASP A 91 -8.19 8.85 -3.31
N LEU A 92 -8.38 7.55 -3.53
CA LEU A 92 -7.67 6.79 -4.55
C LEU A 92 -8.03 7.24 -5.96
N LYS A 93 -9.33 7.43 -6.25
CA LYS A 93 -9.79 7.88 -7.56
C LYS A 93 -9.26 9.26 -7.92
N LYS A 94 -9.37 10.22 -6.99
CA LYS A 94 -8.79 11.57 -7.16
C LYS A 94 -7.29 11.54 -7.39
N THR A 95 -6.59 10.65 -6.69
CA THR A 95 -5.14 10.51 -6.86
C THR A 95 -4.81 9.95 -8.24
N ALA A 96 -5.54 8.94 -8.70
CA ALA A 96 -5.37 8.34 -10.02
C ALA A 96 -5.70 9.31 -11.17
N GLU A 97 -6.61 10.25 -10.98
CA GLU A 97 -6.94 11.29 -11.97
C GLU A 97 -5.85 12.36 -12.15
N ILE A 98 -4.90 12.47 -11.22
CA ILE A 98 -3.85 13.50 -11.23
C ILE A 98 -2.53 13.00 -11.85
N ILE A 99 -2.26 11.70 -11.71
CA ILE A 99 -0.99 11.06 -12.10
C ILE A 99 -1.10 10.38 -13.46
#